data_AF-A0A7X0SET6-F1
#
_entry.id   AF-A0A7X0SET6-F1
#
_cell.length_a   1.000
_cell.length_b   1.000
_cell.length_c   1.000
_cell.angle_alpha   90.00
_cell.angle_beta   90.00
_cell.angle_gamma   90.00
#
_symmetry.space_group_name_H-M   'P 1'
#
loop_
_entity.id
_entity.type
_entity.pdbx_description
1 polymer ?
#
loop_
_entity_poly.entity_id
_entity_poly.type
_entity_poly.pdbx_seq_one_letter_code
_entity_poly.pdbx_strand_id
1 'polypeptide(L)'
;MAKNQSVKGNFNYNNIEKKDKNFMYKNLRRSNCYNCNFSNSNFNFASFRGAHFKSCDFSKCTFTWAELIGTNLKGSNLKFAKFENTVFDGVNLDGADFKDAEFKNTIFLSTNTEKAENLNLNDSGIKIFNEMPQIDISEELRTSVINSMKNKYVKESRVLDTKDGSLNLLNLVILLENFNEETLIKGLNIIGNELDKEFCTLSYIIKFIEKC
;
A
#
# COMPACT_ATOMS: atom_id res chain seq x y z
N MET A 1 7.49 7.41 18.89
CA MET A 1 6.92 8.19 17.77
C MET A 1 7.91 8.18 16.62
N ALA A 2 7.62 7.46 15.53
CA ALA A 2 8.49 7.45 14.35
C ALA A 2 8.40 8.83 13.68
N LYS A 3 9.50 9.58 13.69
CA LYS A 3 9.65 10.80 12.90
C LYS A 3 9.52 10.38 11.43
N ASN A 4 8.45 10.80 10.75
CA ASN A 4 8.39 10.77 9.29
C ASN A 4 9.49 11.70 8.77
N GLN A 5 10.67 11.13 8.54
CA GLN A 5 11.71 11.77 7.74
C GLN A 5 11.18 11.81 6.32
N SER A 6 10.67 12.97 5.89
CA SER A 6 10.59 13.30 4.48
C SER A 6 12.00 13.23 3.91
N VAL A 7 12.36 12.12 3.28
CA VAL A 7 13.67 11.96 2.66
C VAL A 7 13.64 12.67 1.31
N LYS A 8 14.59 13.60 1.15
CA LYS A 8 15.00 14.18 -0.14
C LYS A 8 15.09 13.10 -1.23
N GLY A 9 14.22 13.23 -2.24
CA GLY A 9 14.28 12.51 -3.52
C GLY A 9 13.72 11.10 -3.52
N ASN A 10 12.97 10.78 -4.58
CA ASN A 10 12.54 9.40 -4.88
C ASN A 10 13.78 8.49 -5.02
N PHE A 11 13.65 7.21 -4.67
CA PHE A 11 14.77 6.26 -4.79
C PHE A 11 15.04 6.03 -6.27
N ASN A 12 16.17 6.53 -6.78
CA ASN A 12 16.60 6.33 -8.16
C ASN A 12 17.91 5.54 -8.14
N TYR A 13 17.81 4.22 -8.26
CA TYR A 13 18.95 3.32 -8.15
C TYR A 13 19.04 2.35 -9.31
N ASN A 14 20.27 1.96 -9.65
CA ASN A 14 20.54 1.01 -10.72
C ASN A 14 21.73 0.12 -10.31
N ASN A 15 21.55 -1.20 -10.33
CA ASN A 15 22.59 -2.19 -9.98
C ASN A 15 23.24 -1.95 -8.59
N ILE A 16 22.42 -1.72 -7.56
CA ILE A 16 22.92 -1.45 -6.21
C ILE A 16 22.68 -2.63 -5.27
N GLU A 17 23.51 -2.69 -4.22
CA GLU A 17 23.33 -3.59 -3.08
C GLU A 17 22.83 -2.78 -1.86
N LYS A 18 21.60 -3.08 -1.40
CA LYS A 18 20.94 -2.51 -0.22
C LYS A 18 20.22 -3.60 0.58
N LYS A 19 20.94 -4.68 0.88
CA LYS A 19 20.50 -5.78 1.73
C LYS A 19 20.38 -5.38 3.19
N ASP A 20 19.51 -6.08 3.92
CA ASP A 20 19.37 -5.99 5.38
C ASP A 20 19.08 -4.56 5.87
N LYS A 21 18.27 -3.81 5.11
CA LYS A 21 17.94 -2.41 5.41
C LYS A 21 16.55 -2.26 6.00
N ASN A 22 16.39 -1.17 6.74
CA ASN A 22 15.10 -0.73 7.23
C ASN A 22 14.57 0.41 6.36
N PHE A 23 13.46 0.15 5.66
CA PHE A 23 12.70 1.09 4.85
C PHE A 23 11.28 1.30 5.38
N MET A 24 11.05 1.03 6.67
CA MET A 24 9.75 1.24 7.28
C MET A 24 9.29 2.69 7.12
N TYR A 25 7.99 2.88 6.88
CA TYR A 25 7.35 4.19 6.71
C TYR A 25 7.92 5.04 5.56
N LYS A 26 8.72 4.46 4.65
CA LYS A 26 9.27 5.23 3.53
C LYS A 26 8.20 5.50 2.49
N ASN A 27 8.16 6.76 2.06
CA ASN A 27 7.46 7.15 0.84
C ASN A 27 8.38 6.84 -0.36
N LEU A 28 8.09 5.75 -1.06
CA LEU A 28 8.80 5.32 -2.26
C LEU A 28 8.01 5.66 -3.54
N ARG A 29 7.01 6.54 -3.43
CA ARG A 29 6.17 6.95 -4.55
C ARG A 29 7.01 7.40 -5.75
N ARG A 30 6.75 6.85 -6.93
CA ARG A 30 7.47 7.17 -8.18
C ARG A 30 9.00 7.00 -8.09
N SER A 31 9.48 6.10 -7.24
CA SER A 31 10.88 5.67 -7.25
C SER A 31 11.20 4.83 -8.47
N ASN A 32 12.44 4.86 -8.95
CA ASN A 32 12.94 4.07 -10.06
C ASN A 32 14.17 3.26 -9.63
N CYS A 33 13.98 1.97 -9.42
CA CYS A 33 15.03 1.02 -9.09
C CYS A 33 15.08 -0.09 -10.15
N TYR A 34 16.27 -0.36 -10.66
CA TYR A 34 16.52 -1.44 -11.62
C TYR A 34 17.67 -2.31 -11.15
N ASN A 35 17.51 -3.63 -11.22
CA ASN A 35 18.56 -4.60 -10.84
C ASN A 35 19.13 -4.36 -9.42
N CYS A 36 18.30 -3.91 -8.49
CA CYS A 36 18.74 -3.59 -7.13
C CYS A 36 18.52 -4.79 -6.22
N ASN A 37 19.45 -5.04 -5.30
CA ASN A 37 19.26 -6.03 -4.26
C ASN A 37 18.79 -5.38 -2.96
N PHE A 38 17.56 -5.70 -2.55
CA PHE A 38 16.94 -5.29 -1.30
C PHE A 38 16.67 -6.47 -0.36
N SER A 39 17.22 -7.66 -0.63
CA SER A 39 16.92 -8.87 0.13
C SER A 39 17.08 -8.70 1.65
N ASN A 40 16.25 -9.42 2.40
CA ASN A 40 16.12 -9.35 3.87
C ASN A 40 15.75 -7.97 4.44
N SER A 41 15.27 -7.03 3.62
CA SER A 41 14.91 -5.70 4.09
C SER A 41 13.48 -5.62 4.62
N ASN A 42 13.24 -4.62 5.47
CA ASN A 42 11.93 -4.34 6.03
C ASN A 42 11.27 -3.15 5.32
N PHE A 43 10.15 -3.39 4.65
CA PHE A 43 9.34 -2.39 3.94
C PHE A 43 7.96 -2.19 4.58
N ASN A 44 7.80 -2.56 5.85
CA ASN A 44 6.53 -2.41 6.54
C ASN A 44 6.06 -0.95 6.55
N PHE A 45 4.78 -0.73 6.30
CA PHE A 45 4.15 0.59 6.24
C PHE A 45 4.69 1.53 5.14
N ALA A 46 5.46 1.01 4.17
CA ALA A 46 5.97 1.80 3.06
C ALA A 46 4.92 1.97 1.95
N SER A 47 5.01 3.07 1.20
CA SER A 47 4.17 3.32 0.03
C SER A 47 4.99 3.22 -1.25
N PHE A 48 4.62 2.31 -2.15
CA PHE A 48 5.25 2.07 -3.46
C PHE A 48 4.44 2.67 -4.63
N ARG A 49 3.54 3.61 -4.35
CA ARG A 49 2.60 4.14 -5.34
C ARG A 49 3.32 4.63 -6.61
N GLY A 50 2.99 4.04 -7.76
CA GLY A 50 3.57 4.37 -9.06
C GLY A 50 5.08 4.16 -9.16
N ALA A 51 5.68 3.36 -8.27
CA ALA A 51 7.11 3.10 -8.30
C ALA A 51 7.48 2.02 -9.33
N HIS A 52 8.68 2.12 -9.88
CA HIS A 52 9.26 1.15 -10.79
C HIS A 52 10.41 0.43 -10.10
N PHE A 53 10.21 -0.82 -9.70
CA PHE A 53 11.21 -1.69 -9.10
C PHE A 53 11.33 -2.94 -9.98
N LYS A 54 11.97 -2.78 -11.14
CA LYS A 54 12.09 -3.85 -12.15
C LYS A 54 13.33 -4.69 -11.86
N SER A 55 13.21 -6.01 -12.01
CA SER A 55 14.31 -6.96 -11.82
C SER A 55 15.03 -6.79 -10.47
N CYS A 56 14.31 -6.39 -9.42
CA CYS A 56 14.88 -6.18 -8.10
C CYS A 56 14.76 -7.46 -7.26
N ASP A 57 15.73 -7.68 -6.38
CA ASP A 57 15.68 -8.79 -5.43
C ASP A 57 15.08 -8.31 -4.10
N PHE A 58 13.85 -8.74 -3.84
CA PHE A 58 13.10 -8.54 -2.60
C PHE A 58 12.96 -9.84 -1.81
N SER A 59 13.81 -10.84 -2.07
CA SER A 59 13.71 -12.10 -1.35
C SER A 59 13.82 -11.89 0.16
N LYS A 60 12.97 -12.59 0.92
CA LYS A 60 12.89 -12.50 2.39
C LYS A 60 12.53 -11.12 2.95
N CYS A 61 12.00 -10.21 2.13
CA CYS A 61 11.52 -8.92 2.61
C CYS A 61 10.19 -9.04 3.36
N THR A 62 9.89 -8.04 4.19
CA THR A 62 8.59 -7.90 4.89
C THR A 62 7.84 -6.67 4.40
N PHE A 63 6.53 -6.82 4.18
CA PHE A 63 5.65 -5.81 3.57
C PHE A 63 4.36 -5.58 4.38
N THR A 64 4.41 -5.73 5.69
CA THR A 64 3.24 -5.54 6.56
C THR A 64 2.68 -4.12 6.38
N TRP A 65 1.41 -4.00 6.00
CA TRP A 65 0.73 -2.72 5.72
C TRP A 65 1.39 -1.86 4.63
N ALA A 66 2.16 -2.48 3.73
CA ALA A 66 2.70 -1.79 2.56
C ALA A 66 1.62 -1.61 1.48
N GLU A 67 1.72 -0.53 0.70
CA GLU A 67 0.81 -0.25 -0.41
C GLU A 67 1.56 -0.28 -1.74
N LEU A 68 1.16 -1.19 -2.64
CA LEU A 68 1.69 -1.33 -3.98
C LEU A 68 0.60 -0.96 -4.98
N ILE A 69 0.52 0.32 -5.34
CA ILE A 69 -0.52 0.84 -6.23
C ILE A 69 0.12 1.35 -7.51
N GLY A 70 -0.18 0.73 -8.65
CA GLY A 70 0.43 1.04 -9.95
C GLY A 70 1.94 0.77 -9.97
N THR A 71 2.43 -0.11 -9.09
CA THR A 71 3.85 -0.43 -8.98
C THR A 71 4.26 -1.36 -10.11
N ASN A 72 5.47 -1.20 -10.63
CA ASN A 72 6.04 -2.14 -11.59
C ASN A 72 7.08 -3.02 -10.90
N LEU A 73 6.76 -4.29 -10.69
CA LEU A 73 7.63 -5.31 -10.12
C LEU A 73 8.13 -6.33 -11.15
N LYS A 74 7.97 -6.04 -12.45
CA LYS A 74 8.34 -6.96 -13.54
C LYS A 74 9.73 -7.57 -13.32
N GLY A 75 9.81 -8.90 -13.40
CA GLY A 75 11.04 -9.68 -13.26
C GLY A 75 11.65 -9.70 -11.86
N SER A 76 10.97 -9.16 -10.83
CA SER A 76 11.53 -9.10 -9.49
C SER A 76 11.44 -10.43 -8.76
N ASN A 77 12.43 -10.69 -7.91
CA ASN A 77 12.47 -11.87 -7.06
C ASN A 77 11.79 -11.55 -5.71
N LEU A 78 10.66 -12.18 -5.42
CA LEU A 78 9.87 -12.01 -4.19
C LEU A 78 9.87 -13.32 -3.36
N LYS A 79 10.85 -14.19 -3.58
CA LYS A 79 10.96 -15.47 -2.86
C LYS A 79 11.01 -15.29 -1.35
N PHE A 80 10.24 -16.09 -0.61
CA PHE A 80 10.19 -16.01 0.86
C PHE A 80 9.75 -14.64 1.41
N ALA A 81 9.23 -13.74 0.57
CA ALA A 81 8.73 -12.46 1.04
C ALA A 81 7.43 -12.65 1.84
N LYS A 82 7.20 -11.78 2.82
CA LYS A 82 6.02 -11.84 3.70
C LYS A 82 5.14 -10.63 3.47
N PHE A 83 3.91 -10.88 3.04
CA PHE A 83 2.88 -9.87 2.82
C PHE A 83 1.78 -10.03 3.87
N GLU A 84 1.54 -8.96 4.64
CA GLU A 84 0.50 -8.93 5.65
C GLU A 84 -0.27 -7.62 5.56
N ASN A 85 -1.59 -7.65 5.38
CA ASN A 85 -2.42 -6.46 5.19
C ASN A 85 -1.90 -5.58 4.03
N THR A 86 -1.51 -6.21 2.92
CA THR A 86 -0.89 -5.56 1.77
C THR A 86 -1.89 -5.45 0.62
N VAL A 87 -1.86 -4.33 -0.11
CA VAL A 87 -2.69 -4.12 -1.31
C VAL A 87 -1.80 -4.04 -2.55
N PHE A 88 -2.07 -4.89 -3.52
CA PHE A 88 -1.57 -4.85 -4.89
C PHE A 88 -2.68 -4.34 -5.82
N ASP A 89 -2.69 -3.04 -6.12
CA ASP A 89 -3.66 -2.41 -7.01
C ASP A 89 -3.01 -2.01 -8.34
N GLY A 90 -3.39 -2.65 -9.45
CA GLY A 90 -2.82 -2.36 -10.77
C GLY A 90 -1.31 -2.60 -10.87
N VAL A 91 -0.78 -3.61 -10.18
CA VAL A 91 0.65 -3.91 -10.15
C VAL A 91 1.06 -4.71 -11.39
N ASN A 92 2.19 -4.37 -12.00
CA ASN A 92 2.79 -5.23 -13.03
C ASN A 92 3.66 -6.30 -12.37
N LEU A 93 3.20 -7.55 -12.44
CA LEU A 93 3.86 -8.74 -11.89
C LEU A 93 4.48 -9.65 -12.96
N ASP A 94 4.63 -9.19 -14.20
CA ASP A 94 5.17 -10.02 -15.29
C ASP A 94 6.53 -10.64 -14.91
N GLY A 95 6.63 -11.97 -14.83
CA GLY A 95 7.85 -12.68 -14.46
C GLY A 95 8.33 -12.41 -13.03
N ALA A 96 7.50 -11.84 -12.16
CA ALA A 96 7.83 -11.70 -10.75
C ALA A 96 7.66 -13.06 -10.05
N ASP A 97 8.68 -13.50 -9.30
CA ASP A 97 8.73 -14.85 -8.72
C ASP A 97 8.37 -14.82 -7.23
N PHE A 98 7.25 -15.43 -6.88
CA PHE A 98 6.68 -15.50 -5.53
C PHE A 98 6.93 -16.83 -4.82
N LYS A 99 7.88 -17.65 -5.28
CA LYS A 99 8.13 -18.97 -4.69
C LYS A 99 8.35 -18.86 -3.17
N ASP A 100 7.59 -19.65 -2.42
CA ASP A 100 7.61 -19.70 -0.96
C ASP A 100 7.28 -18.37 -0.26
N ALA A 101 6.65 -17.41 -0.96
CA ALA A 101 6.11 -16.20 -0.34
C ALA A 101 4.90 -16.52 0.54
N GLU A 102 4.74 -15.78 1.64
CA GLU A 102 3.65 -15.92 2.59
C GLU A 102 2.67 -14.75 2.45
N PHE A 103 1.37 -15.04 2.43
CA PHE A 103 0.31 -14.04 2.31
C PHE A 103 -0.65 -14.12 3.50
N LYS A 104 -0.96 -12.98 4.11
CA LYS A 104 -1.98 -12.84 5.13
C LYS A 104 -2.79 -11.58 4.89
N ASN A 105 -4.09 -11.71 4.65
CA ASN A 105 -4.94 -10.57 4.32
C ASN A 105 -4.35 -9.67 3.21
N THR A 106 -3.91 -10.30 2.12
CA THR A 106 -3.34 -9.63 0.95
C THR A 106 -4.40 -9.51 -0.14
N ILE A 107 -4.50 -8.34 -0.75
CA ILE A 107 -5.52 -8.05 -1.75
C ILE A 107 -4.85 -7.76 -3.10
N PHE A 108 -5.29 -8.44 -4.16
CA PHE A 108 -4.97 -8.10 -5.54
C PHE A 108 -6.19 -7.44 -6.18
N LEU A 109 -6.09 -6.16 -6.51
CA LEU A 109 -7.09 -5.39 -7.23
C LEU A 109 -6.53 -5.04 -8.62
N SER A 110 -7.30 -5.27 -9.68
CA SER A 110 -6.94 -4.87 -11.06
C SER A 110 -5.51 -5.30 -11.48
N THR A 111 -5.00 -6.39 -10.91
CA THR A 111 -3.62 -6.84 -11.07
C THR A 111 -3.61 -8.14 -11.84
N ASN A 112 -2.93 -8.17 -12.99
CA ASN A 112 -2.76 -9.40 -13.75
C ASN A 112 -1.77 -10.32 -13.03
N THR A 113 -2.28 -11.47 -12.55
CA THR A 113 -1.50 -12.49 -11.83
C THR A 113 -1.07 -13.66 -12.72
N GLU A 114 -1.56 -13.77 -13.96
CA GLU A 114 -1.30 -14.91 -14.85
C GLU A 114 0.18 -15.07 -15.23
N LYS A 115 0.90 -13.95 -15.29
CA LYS A 115 2.32 -13.90 -15.65
C LYS A 115 3.25 -13.86 -14.44
N ALA A 116 2.71 -13.89 -13.22
CA ALA A 116 3.51 -14.05 -12.03
C ALA A 116 3.96 -15.51 -11.91
N GLU A 117 5.21 -15.73 -11.51
CA GLU A 117 5.75 -17.07 -11.31
C GLU A 117 5.53 -17.51 -9.87
N ASN A 118 5.12 -18.77 -9.67
CA ASN A 118 4.96 -19.39 -8.35
C ASN A 118 4.01 -18.67 -7.39
N LEU A 119 3.06 -17.89 -7.91
CA LEU A 119 2.03 -17.23 -7.11
C LEU A 119 0.85 -18.19 -6.89
N ASN A 120 0.75 -18.76 -5.68
CA ASN A 120 -0.36 -19.64 -5.32
C ASN A 120 -1.59 -18.82 -4.92
N LEU A 121 -2.51 -18.60 -5.87
CA LEU A 121 -3.74 -17.84 -5.63
C LEU A 121 -4.78 -18.57 -4.76
N ASN A 122 -4.58 -19.86 -4.45
CA ASN A 122 -5.45 -20.62 -3.54
C ASN A 122 -5.11 -20.41 -2.06
N ASP A 123 -4.12 -19.58 -1.74
CA ASP A 123 -3.83 -19.22 -0.36
C ASP A 123 -5.02 -18.46 0.26
N SER A 124 -5.55 -18.98 1.38
CA SER A 124 -6.65 -18.37 2.12
C SER A 124 -6.36 -16.94 2.60
N GLY A 125 -5.10 -16.53 2.64
CA GLY A 125 -4.67 -15.18 2.94
C GLY A 125 -4.82 -14.20 1.77
N ILE A 126 -5.27 -14.62 0.59
CA ILE A 126 -5.41 -13.79 -0.61
C ILE A 126 -6.89 -13.52 -0.94
N LYS A 127 -7.21 -12.25 -1.21
CA LYS A 127 -8.47 -11.82 -1.85
C LYS A 127 -8.16 -11.23 -3.23
N ILE A 128 -8.95 -11.55 -4.25
CA ILE A 128 -8.77 -11.03 -5.62
C ILE A 128 -10.02 -10.28 -6.06
N PHE A 129 -9.83 -9.05 -6.54
CA PHE A 129 -10.86 -8.21 -7.13
C PHE A 129 -10.45 -7.82 -8.55
N ASN A 130 -11.28 -8.15 -9.54
CA ASN A 130 -11.02 -7.76 -10.93
C ASN A 130 -11.35 -6.29 -11.19
N GLU A 131 -12.17 -5.69 -10.33
CA GLU A 131 -12.61 -4.30 -10.40
C GLU A 131 -12.77 -3.74 -8.98
N MET A 132 -12.89 -2.40 -8.87
CA MET A 132 -13.08 -1.74 -7.58
C MET A 132 -14.33 -2.31 -6.89
N PRO A 133 -14.22 -2.84 -5.65
CA PRO A 133 -15.38 -3.37 -4.94
C PRO A 133 -16.44 -2.30 -4.75
N GLN A 134 -17.69 -2.71 -4.85
CA GLN A 134 -18.84 -1.86 -4.56
C GLN A 134 -19.23 -2.02 -3.10
N ILE A 135 -19.51 -0.89 -2.45
CA ILE A 135 -20.07 -0.83 -1.11
C ILE A 135 -21.14 0.24 -1.06
N ASP A 136 -22.18 -0.02 -0.27
CA ASP A 136 -23.10 1.01 0.15
C ASP A 136 -22.56 1.66 1.42
N ILE A 137 -22.55 2.98 1.46
CA ILE A 137 -22.11 3.78 2.61
C ILE A 137 -23.12 4.89 2.87
N SER A 138 -23.31 5.24 4.13
CA SER A 138 -24.17 6.37 4.48
C SER A 138 -23.68 7.67 3.83
N GLU A 139 -24.62 8.57 3.50
CA GLU A 139 -24.30 9.92 3.01
C GLU A 139 -23.44 10.70 4.02
N GLU A 140 -23.58 10.39 5.32
CA GLU A 140 -22.76 10.97 6.37
C GLU A 140 -21.30 10.50 6.28
N LEU A 141 -21.06 9.20 6.14
CA LEU A 141 -19.71 8.66 5.92
C LEU A 141 -19.11 9.21 4.63
N ARG A 142 -19.87 9.22 3.54
CA ARG A 142 -19.45 9.80 2.27
C ARG A 142 -19.02 11.25 2.41
N THR A 143 -19.81 12.05 3.12
CA THR A 143 -19.53 13.47 3.39
C THR A 143 -18.27 13.63 4.25
N SER A 144 -18.09 12.80 5.28
CA SER A 144 -16.90 12.81 6.14
C SER A 144 -15.62 12.48 5.37
N VAL A 145 -15.65 11.45 4.51
CA VAL A 145 -14.52 11.09 3.63
C VAL A 145 -14.15 12.27 2.73
N ILE A 146 -15.14 12.87 2.04
CA ILE A 146 -14.91 14.02 1.15
C ILE A 146 -14.36 15.22 1.93
N ASN A 147 -14.91 15.52 3.10
CA ASN A 147 -14.46 16.63 3.93
C ASN A 147 -13.03 16.41 4.46
N SER A 148 -12.68 15.18 4.86
CA SER A 148 -11.33 14.85 5.32
C SER A 148 -10.28 15.14 4.24
N MET A 149 -10.63 14.93 2.96
CA MET A 149 -9.75 15.22 1.82
C MET A 149 -9.62 16.71 1.49
N LYS A 150 -10.31 17.62 2.20
CA LYS A 150 -9.98 19.06 2.14
C LYS A 150 -8.65 19.35 2.84
N ASN A 151 -8.21 18.49 3.75
CA ASN A 151 -6.88 18.53 4.33
C ASN A 151 -5.82 18.17 3.28
N LYS A 152 -4.82 19.04 3.12
CA LYS A 152 -3.77 18.86 2.09
C LYS A 152 -2.99 17.55 2.27
N TYR A 153 -2.69 17.13 3.50
CA TYR A 153 -1.91 15.92 3.75
C TYR A 153 -2.72 14.67 3.44
N VAL A 154 -4.01 14.66 3.77
CA VAL A 154 -4.93 13.59 3.38
C VAL A 154 -5.02 13.50 1.87
N LYS A 155 -5.26 14.62 1.19
CA LYS A 155 -5.38 14.64 -0.27
C LYS A 155 -4.09 14.22 -0.98
N GLU A 156 -2.94 14.64 -0.48
CA GLU A 156 -1.64 14.30 -1.08
C GLU A 156 -1.23 12.84 -0.85
N SER A 157 -1.73 12.19 0.22
CA SER A 157 -1.49 10.78 0.51
C SER A 157 -2.10 9.84 -0.55
N ARG A 158 -3.22 10.24 -1.16
CA ARG A 158 -4.00 9.44 -2.12
C ARG A 158 -4.48 8.10 -1.57
N VAL A 159 -4.76 8.04 -0.27
CA VAL A 159 -5.28 6.85 0.41
C VAL A 159 -6.80 6.72 0.22
N LEU A 160 -7.56 7.82 0.30
CA LEU A 160 -9.03 7.81 0.25
C LEU A 160 -9.62 8.07 -1.15
N ASP A 161 -8.77 8.34 -2.15
CA ASP A 161 -9.19 8.59 -3.53
C ASP A 161 -8.33 7.85 -4.56
N THR A 162 -8.98 7.47 -5.65
CA THR A 162 -8.36 6.87 -6.85
C THR A 162 -7.79 7.95 -7.75
N LYS A 163 -7.02 7.55 -8.77
CA LYS A 163 -6.36 8.49 -9.71
C LYS A 163 -7.34 9.44 -10.42
N ASP A 164 -8.52 8.96 -10.77
CA ASP A 164 -9.58 9.72 -11.44
C ASP A 164 -10.37 10.66 -10.51
N GLY A 165 -10.10 10.61 -9.21
CA GLY A 165 -10.71 11.49 -8.21
C GLY A 165 -11.97 10.92 -7.55
N SER A 166 -12.40 9.70 -7.94
CA SER A 166 -13.43 8.98 -7.21
C SER A 166 -12.91 8.45 -5.86
N LEU A 167 -13.82 7.98 -5.00
CA LEU A 167 -13.46 7.43 -3.69
C LEU A 167 -12.76 6.07 -3.87
N ASN A 168 -11.72 5.83 -3.08
CA ASN A 168 -11.10 4.52 -3.01
C ASN A 168 -11.95 3.59 -2.14
N LEU A 169 -12.94 2.94 -2.76
CA LEU A 169 -13.90 2.09 -2.07
C LEU A 169 -13.23 0.85 -1.45
N LEU A 170 -12.15 0.33 -2.04
CA LEU A 170 -11.39 -0.76 -1.42
C LEU A 170 -10.82 -0.34 -0.07
N ASN A 171 -10.22 0.84 0.03
CA ASN A 171 -9.72 1.34 1.30
C ASN A 171 -10.84 1.63 2.30
N LEU A 172 -12.04 2.03 1.83
CA LEU A 172 -13.21 2.16 2.70
C LEU A 172 -13.73 0.81 3.21
N VAL A 173 -13.75 -0.25 2.37
CA VAL A 173 -14.04 -1.63 2.81
C VAL A 173 -13.10 -2.02 3.95
N ILE A 174 -11.79 -1.83 3.76
CA ILE A 174 -10.80 -2.20 4.78
C ILE A 174 -11.01 -1.38 6.06
N LEU A 175 -11.34 -0.10 5.95
CA LEU A 175 -11.64 0.71 7.14
C LEU A 175 -12.89 0.21 7.87
N LEU A 176 -13.93 -0.18 7.15
CA LEU A 176 -15.16 -0.72 7.72
C LEU A 176 -15.00 -2.14 8.26
N GLU A 177 -14.02 -2.91 7.80
CA GLU A 177 -13.60 -4.17 8.43
C GLU A 177 -12.94 -3.93 9.81
N ASN A 178 -12.41 -2.72 10.06
CA ASN A 178 -11.74 -2.37 11.32
C ASN A 178 -12.60 -1.52 12.26
N PHE A 179 -13.57 -0.76 11.75
CA PHE A 179 -14.37 0.19 12.52
C PHE A 179 -15.84 0.16 12.08
N ASN A 180 -16.75 0.41 13.02
CA ASN A 180 -18.12 0.78 12.65
C ASN A 180 -18.16 2.20 12.03
N GLU A 181 -19.25 2.52 11.32
CA GLU A 181 -19.37 3.81 10.61
C GLU A 181 -19.24 5.01 11.54
N GLU A 182 -19.87 4.98 12.71
CA GLU A 182 -19.83 6.09 13.69
C GLU A 182 -18.39 6.41 14.10
N THR A 183 -17.60 5.38 14.43
CA THR A 183 -16.19 5.53 14.82
C THR A 183 -15.36 6.04 13.64
N LEU A 184 -15.62 5.52 12.44
CA LEU A 184 -14.92 5.92 11.23
C LEU A 184 -15.20 7.39 10.86
N ILE A 185 -16.46 7.83 10.93
CA ILE A 185 -16.89 9.22 10.69
C ILE A 185 -16.19 10.16 11.67
N LYS A 186 -16.24 9.85 12.97
CA LYS A 186 -15.57 10.65 14.01
C LYS A 186 -14.08 10.77 13.71
N GLY A 187 -13.42 9.65 13.44
CA GLY A 187 -11.99 9.59 13.14
C GLY A 187 -11.60 10.39 11.89
N LEU A 188 -12.35 10.24 10.80
CA LEU A 188 -12.11 10.97 9.55
C LEU A 188 -12.31 12.49 9.70
N ASN A 189 -13.30 12.91 10.48
CA ASN A 189 -13.51 14.32 10.80
C ASN A 189 -12.32 14.90 11.58
N ILE A 190 -11.80 14.17 12.57
CA ILE A 190 -10.60 14.57 13.33
C ILE A 190 -9.38 14.63 12.39
N ILE A 191 -9.15 13.60 11.57
CA ILE A 191 -8.05 13.57 10.58
C ILE A 191 -8.13 14.79 9.65
N GLY A 192 -9.33 15.11 9.15
CA GLY A 192 -9.53 16.27 8.28
C GLY A 192 -9.13 17.59 8.93
N ASN A 193 -9.42 17.76 10.22
CA ASN A 193 -9.22 19.02 10.92
C ASN A 193 -7.82 19.14 11.57
N GLU A 194 -7.29 18.05 12.10
CA GLU A 194 -6.13 18.06 12.99
C GLU A 194 -4.84 17.53 12.35
N LEU A 195 -4.94 16.79 11.23
CA LEU A 195 -3.73 16.23 10.63
C LEU A 195 -2.85 17.34 10.04
N ASP A 196 -1.64 17.43 10.58
CA ASP A 196 -0.67 18.48 10.29
C ASP A 196 0.64 17.95 9.67
N LYS A 197 0.66 16.67 9.30
CA LYS A 197 1.86 16.01 8.75
C LYS A 197 1.54 15.03 7.62
N GLU A 198 2.53 14.86 6.75
CA GLU A 198 2.48 13.90 5.66
C GLU A 198 2.35 12.46 6.16
N PHE A 199 1.50 11.68 5.50
CA PHE A 199 1.39 10.23 5.58
C PHE A 199 1.09 9.66 4.20
N CYS A 200 1.25 8.35 4.03
CA CYS A 200 1.17 7.75 2.69
C CYS A 200 0.49 6.39 2.65
N THR A 201 -0.04 5.88 3.78
CA THR A 201 -0.66 4.54 3.82
C THR A 201 -1.91 4.51 4.69
N LEU A 202 -2.81 3.59 4.37
CA LEU A 202 -4.05 3.29 5.09
C LEU A 202 -3.82 2.93 6.56
N SER A 203 -2.75 2.20 6.84
CA SER A 203 -2.37 1.84 8.21
C SER A 203 -2.17 3.03 9.14
N TYR A 204 -1.79 4.19 8.59
CA TYR A 204 -1.69 5.42 9.37
C TYR A 204 -3.08 5.90 9.80
N ILE A 205 -4.06 5.87 8.88
CA ILE A 205 -5.46 6.22 9.19
C ILE A 205 -6.00 5.28 10.27
N ILE A 206 -5.83 3.96 10.11
CA ILE A 206 -6.30 2.97 11.09
C ILE A 206 -5.71 3.24 12.48
N LYS A 207 -4.38 3.35 12.57
CA LYS A 207 -3.69 3.65 13.85
C LYS A 207 -4.02 5.01 14.45
N PHE A 208 -4.47 5.96 13.63
CA PHE A 208 -4.92 7.25 14.10
C PHE A 208 -6.30 7.12 14.75
N ILE A 209 -7.25 6.50 14.04
CA ILE A 209 -8.62 6.30 14.51
C ILE A 209 -8.67 5.42 15.76
N GLU A 210 -7.82 4.39 15.86
CA GLU A 210 -7.66 3.56 17.07
C GLU A 210 -7.32 4.35 18.35
N LYS A 211 -6.86 5.61 18.22
CA LYS A 211 -6.44 6.46 19.34
C LYS A 211 -7.41 7.61 19.64
N CYS A 212 -8.46 7.78 18.82
CA CYS A 212 -9.47 8.85 18.94
C CYS A 212 -10.70 8.41 19.74
#